data_AF-A0A0D0C3G2-F1
#
_entry.id   AF-A0A0D0C3G2-F1
#
_cell.length_a   1.000
_cell.length_b   1.000
_cell.length_c   1.000
_cell.angle_alpha   90.00
_cell.angle_beta   90.00
_cell.angle_gamma   90.00
#
_symmetry.space_group_name_H-M   'P 1'
#
loop_
_entity.id
_entity.type
_entity.pdbx_description
1 polymer ?
#
loop_
_entity_poly.entity_id
_entity_poly.type
_entity_poly.pdbx_seq_one_letter_code
_entity_poly.pdbx_strand_id
1 'polypeptide(L)'
;VEQLSGVSGIMHDMCINTCLAFTGPLSNTEHCPECGEPHYNEEILQKIRGKKHVARKQYPTILIGPQFQAMFCDPQGAKGMRY
;
A
#
# COMPACT_ATOMS: atom_id res chain seq x y z
N VAL A 1 16.17 3.19 1.72
CA VAL A 1 15.32 4.29 2.25
C VAL A 1 15.00 4.03 3.71
N GLU A 2 14.32 2.95 4.06
CA GLU A 2 13.99 2.59 5.46
C GLU A 2 15.20 2.57 6.41
N GLN A 3 16.33 1.96 6.02
CA GLN A 3 17.55 1.92 6.84
C GLN A 3 18.17 3.29 7.14
N LEU A 4 17.86 4.30 6.34
CA LEU A 4 18.44 5.65 6.47
C LEU A 4 17.47 6.64 7.11
N SER A 5 16.17 6.54 6.80
CA SER A 5 15.16 7.48 7.29
C SER A 5 14.23 6.92 8.36
N GLY A 6 14.25 5.60 8.61
CA GLY A 6 13.24 4.92 9.43
C GLY A 6 11.84 4.91 8.82
N VAL A 7 11.67 5.43 7.59
CA VAL A 7 10.39 5.48 6.88
C VAL A 7 10.22 4.20 6.08
N SER A 8 9.32 3.34 6.53
CA SER A 8 8.88 2.15 5.81
C SER A 8 7.55 2.40 5.09
N GLY A 9 7.36 1.72 3.96
CA GLY A 9 6.11 1.75 3.21
C GLY A 9 5.16 0.66 3.70
N ILE A 10 3.86 0.96 3.74
CA ILE A 10 2.83 -0.05 3.98
C ILE A 10 2.40 -0.64 2.64
N MET A 11 2.47 -1.95 2.51
CA MET A 11 1.99 -2.63 1.29
C MET A 11 0.47 -2.69 1.29
N HIS A 12 -0.13 -2.24 0.20
CA HIS A 12 -1.56 -2.33 -0.05
C HIS A 12 -1.80 -3.07 -1.36
N ASP A 13 -2.92 -3.78 -1.41
CA ASP A 13 -3.37 -4.48 -2.60
C ASP A 13 -3.92 -3.47 -3.62
N MET A 14 -3.68 -3.71 -4.91
CA MET A 14 -4.19 -2.87 -5.99
C MET A 14 -4.67 -3.66 -7.19
N CYS A 15 -5.53 -3.03 -7.97
CA CYS A 15 -5.94 -3.53 -9.27
C CYS A 15 -4.75 -3.54 -10.25
N ILE A 16 -4.65 -4.60 -11.05
CA ILE A 16 -3.59 -4.77 -12.04
C ILE A 16 -3.65 -3.73 -13.18
N ASN A 17 -4.86 -3.31 -13.57
CA ASN A 17 -5.10 -2.43 -14.73
C ASN A 17 -5.24 -0.95 -14.33
N THR A 18 -6.03 -0.64 -13.29
CA THR A 18 -6.35 0.75 -12.93
C THR A 18 -5.49 1.31 -11.81
N CYS A 19 -4.67 0.47 -11.15
CA CYS A 19 -3.94 0.83 -9.94
C CYS A 19 -4.84 1.28 -8.77
N LEU A 20 -6.16 1.08 -8.86
CA LEU A 20 -7.09 1.30 -7.76
C LEU A 20 -6.66 0.49 -6.54
N ALA A 21 -6.59 1.15 -5.38
CA ALA A 21 -6.18 0.53 -4.13
C ALA A 21 -7.37 -0.14 -3.44
N PHE A 22 -7.21 -1.41 -3.06
CA PHE A 22 -8.21 -2.15 -2.28
C PHE A 22 -8.01 -1.88 -0.79
N THR A 23 -8.29 -0.64 -0.39
CA THR A 23 -8.11 -0.17 1.00
C THR A 23 -9.39 0.49 1.53
N GLY A 24 -9.50 0.59 2.85
CA GLY A 24 -10.64 1.25 3.51
C GLY A 24 -11.98 0.65 3.07
N PRO A 25 -12.93 1.44 2.54
CA PRO A 25 -14.22 0.94 2.05
C PRO A 25 -14.11 -0.15 0.97
N LEU A 26 -12.99 -0.20 0.23
CA LEU A 26 -12.74 -1.17 -0.84
C LEU A 26 -11.91 -2.37 -0.36
N SER A 27 -11.62 -2.50 0.94
CA SER A 27 -10.78 -3.59 1.45
C SER A 27 -11.37 -4.98 1.19
N ASN A 28 -12.71 -5.07 1.16
CA ASN A 28 -13.44 -6.34 1.05
C ASN A 28 -13.99 -6.59 -0.36
N THR A 29 -13.68 -5.73 -1.35
CA THR A 29 -14.14 -5.93 -2.72
C THR A 29 -13.29 -7.01 -3.39
N GLU A 30 -13.93 -8.01 -3.97
CA GLU A 30 -13.24 -9.10 -4.68
C GLU A 30 -12.85 -8.73 -6.12
N HIS A 31 -13.50 -7.72 -6.70
CA HIS A 31 -13.27 -7.25 -8.06
C HIS A 31 -13.12 -5.74 -8.08
N CYS A 32 -12.30 -5.25 -9.01
CA CYS A 32 -12.16 -3.83 -9.24
C CYS A 32 -13.48 -3.22 -9.73
N PRO A 33 -14.03 -2.19 -9.07
CA PRO A 33 -15.29 -1.59 -9.49
C PRO A 33 -15.20 -0.85 -10.83
N GLU A 34 -14.00 -0.50 -11.28
CA GLU A 34 -13.79 0.24 -12.53
C GLU A 34 -13.59 -0.67 -13.75
N CYS A 35 -12.82 -1.76 -13.62
CA CYS A 35 -12.48 -2.62 -14.75
C CYS A 35 -12.91 -4.08 -14.60
N GLY A 36 -13.51 -4.47 -13.47
CA GLY A 36 -13.98 -5.83 -13.21
C GLY A 36 -12.88 -6.87 -12.95
N GLU A 37 -11.60 -6.52 -13.04
CA GLU A 37 -10.51 -7.46 -12.77
C GLU A 37 -10.54 -7.97 -11.33
N PRO A 38 -10.27 -9.27 -11.10
CA PRO A 38 -10.24 -9.82 -9.75
C PRO A 38 -9.10 -9.21 -8.93
N HIS A 39 -9.38 -9.00 -7.65
CA HIS A 39 -8.44 -8.54 -6.63
C HIS A 39 -7.39 -9.61 -6.34
N TYR A 40 -7.83 -10.87 -6.20
CA TYR A 40 -6.98 -12.00 -5.84
C TYR A 40 -6.65 -12.89 -7.05
N ASN A 41 -5.55 -13.63 -6.95
CA ASN A 41 -5.18 -14.62 -7.96
C ASN A 41 -6.11 -15.84 -7.82
N GLU A 42 -7.04 -15.96 -8.77
CA GLU A 42 -8.07 -17.01 -8.76
C GLU A 42 -7.48 -18.42 -8.88
N GLU A 43 -6.38 -18.61 -9.62
CA GLU A 43 -5.74 -19.93 -9.73
C GLU A 43 -5.24 -20.42 -8.37
N ILE A 44 -4.62 -19.52 -7.60
CA ILE A 44 -4.13 -19.83 -6.25
C ILE A 44 -5.32 -20.05 -5.33
N LEU A 45 -6.35 -19.23 -5.42
CA LEU A 45 -7.56 -19.36 -4.62
C LEU A 45 -8.22 -20.73 -4.84
N GLN A 46 -8.35 -21.17 -6.10
CA GLN A 46 -8.91 -22.47 -6.45
C GLN A 46 -8.02 -23.63 -6.00
N LYS A 47 -6.71 -23.56 -6.23
CA LYS A 47 -5.75 -24.60 -5.82
C LYS A 47 -5.76 -24.86 -4.31
N ILE A 48 -5.96 -23.82 -3.50
CA ILE A 48 -5.93 -23.92 -2.03
C ILE A 48 -7.36 -23.92 -1.42
N ARG A 49 -8.41 -24.14 -2.24
CA ARG A 49 -9.82 -24.20 -1.80
C ARG A 49 -10.24 -22.97 -0.97
N GLY A 50 -9.84 -21.78 -1.38
CA GLY A 50 -10.20 -20.50 -0.74
C GLY A 50 -9.49 -20.20 0.58
N LYS A 51 -8.52 -21.02 1.02
CA LYS A 51 -7.86 -20.82 2.32
C LYS A 51 -6.89 -19.64 2.37
N LYS A 52 -6.44 -19.15 1.22
CA LYS A 52 -5.48 -18.04 1.15
C LYS A 52 -5.82 -17.12 -0.02
N HIS A 53 -6.08 -15.86 0.31
CA HIS A 53 -6.22 -14.79 -0.65
C HIS A 53 -4.85 -14.19 -0.93
N VAL A 54 -4.38 -14.31 -2.17
CA VAL A 54 -3.11 -13.72 -2.62
C VAL A 54 -3.47 -12.64 -3.62
N ALA A 55 -3.21 -11.38 -3.27
CA ALA A 55 -3.46 -10.25 -4.16
C ALA A 55 -2.66 -10.39 -5.46
N ARG A 56 -3.25 -9.98 -6.58
CA ARG A 56 -2.58 -10.05 -7.89
C ARG A 56 -1.47 -9.01 -8.04
N LYS A 57 -1.61 -7.87 -7.36
CA LYS A 57 -0.63 -6.78 -7.38
C LYS A 57 -0.71 -6.01 -6.07
N GLN A 58 0.45 -5.55 -5.60
CA GLN A 58 0.55 -4.72 -4.40
C GLN A 58 1.43 -3.50 -4.68
N TYR A 59 1.27 -2.46 -3.88
CA TYR A 59 2.09 -1.25 -3.94
C TYR A 59 2.42 -0.72 -2.54
N PRO A 60 3.58 -0.08 -2.37
CA PRO A 60 3.92 0.58 -1.12
C PRO A 60 3.24 1.96 -1.04
N THR A 61 2.60 2.25 0.09
CA THR A 61 2.23 3.61 0.48
C THR A 61 3.27 4.14 1.46
N ILE A 62 3.97 5.20 1.06
CA ILE A 62 4.97 5.87 1.90
C ILE A 62 4.23 6.86 2.80
N LEU A 63 4.21 6.59 4.11
CA LEU A 63 3.49 7.41 5.06
C LEU A 63 4.16 8.78 5.23
N ILE A 64 3.37 9.85 5.17
CA ILE A 64 3.89 11.23 5.31
C ILE A 64 4.26 11.59 6.75
N GLY A 65 3.56 11.02 7.75
CA GLY A 65 3.82 11.28 9.17
C GLY A 65 5.25 10.92 9.60
N PRO A 66 5.71 9.67 9.36
CA PRO A 66 7.10 9.29 9.61
C PRO A 66 8.12 10.12 8.84
N GLN A 67 7.81 10.57 7.62
CA GLN A 67 8.69 11.47 6.87
C GLN A 67 8.83 12.82 7.59
N PHE A 68 7.72 13.39 8.07
CA PHE A 68 7.75 14.61 8.87
C PHE A 68 8.51 14.41 10.17
N GLN A 69 8.28 13.32 10.89
CA GLN A 69 9.02 12.99 12.11
C GLN A 69 10.53 12.93 11.84
N ALA A 70 10.95 12.24 10.76
CA ALA A 70 12.36 12.19 10.37
C ALA A 70 12.93 13.58 10.07
N MET A 71 12.19 14.45 9.37
CA MET A 71 12.62 15.83 9.09
C MET A 71 12.72 16.70 10.35
N PHE A 72 11.80 16.55 11.30
CA PHE A 72 11.84 17.29 12.58
C PHE A 72 12.91 16.76 13.54
N CYS A 73 13.36 15.50 13.40
CA CYS A 73 14.45 14.95 14.19
C CYS A 73 15.81 15.61 13.90
N ASP A 74 16.03 16.08 12.67
CA ASP A 74 17.27 16.77 12.29
C ASP A 74 17.18 18.29 12.59
N PRO A 75 18.15 18.91 13.28
CA PRO A 75 18.11 20.35 13.57
C PRO A 75 18.06 21.26 12.34
N GLN A 76 18.63 20.86 11.20
CA GLN A 76 18.55 21.65 9.96
C GLN A 76 17.19 21.46 9.30
N GLY A 77 16.72 20.21 9.21
CA GLY A 77 15.38 19.85 8.75
C GLY A 77 14.30 20.58 9.56
N ALA A 78 14.38 20.56 10.89
CA ALA A 78 13.46 21.25 11.78
C ALA A 78 13.45 22.78 11.57
N LYS A 79 14.60 23.39 11.23
CA LYS A 79 14.66 24.82 10.85
C LYS A 79 13.99 25.08 9.50
N GLY A 80 14.20 24.20 8.51
CA GLY A 80 13.55 24.30 7.20
C GLY A 80 12.04 24.03 7.22
N MET A 81 11.56 23.27 8.22
CA MET A 81 10.13 23.00 8.45
C MET A 81 9.42 24.09 9.24
N ARG A 82 10.13 25.10 9.78
CA ARG A 82 9.53 26.28 10.40
C ARG A 82 9.14 27.25 9.28
N TYR A 83 7.83 27.33 9.02
CA TYR A 83 7.23 28.42 8.25
C TYR A 83 6.95 29.61 9.15
#